data_AF-A0A7C7UR20-F1
#
_entry.id   AF-A0A7C7UR20-F1
#
_cell.length_a   1.000
_cell.length_b   1.000
_cell.length_c   1.000
_cell.angle_alpha   90.00
_cell.angle_beta   90.00
_cell.angle_gamma   90.00
#
_symmetry.space_group_name_H-M   'P 1'
#
loop_
_entity.id
_entity.type
_entity.pdbx_description
1 polymer ?
#
loop_
_entity_poly.entity_id
_entity_poly.type
_entity_poly.pdbx_seq_one_letter_code
_entity_poly.pdbx_strand_id
1 'polypeptide(L)' 'MFEPRRINFEELSEQLQEYERKYGYSTIEFYRRYRAGTLGDDDDLMMWAGLYHLYLTSHPIREFMREEALVA' A
#
# COMPACT_ATOMS: atom_id res chain seq x y z
N MET A 1 12.88 17.94 0.46
CA MET A 1 11.53 18.46 0.77
C MET A 1 10.56 17.45 0.18
N PHE A 2 9.78 16.75 1.00
CA PHE A 2 8.79 15.81 0.48
C PHE A 2 7.60 16.62 -0.04
N GLU A 3 7.47 16.71 -1.36
CA GLU A 3 6.28 17.31 -1.96
C GLU A 3 5.10 16.35 -1.78
N PRO A 4 3.96 16.81 -1.22
CA PRO A 4 2.79 15.96 -1.08
C PRO A 4 2.27 15.58 -2.47
N ARG A 5 2.56 14.33 -2.88
CA ARG A 5 2.03 13.75 -4.11
C ARG A 5 0.68 13.10 -3.84
N ARG A 6 -0.32 13.46 -4.64
CA ARG A 6 -1.55 12.67 -4.71
C ARG A 6 -1.25 11.40 -5.50
N ILE A 7 -1.51 10.25 -4.90
CA ILE A 7 -1.40 8.94 -5.52
C ILE A 7 -2.81 8.37 -5.65
N ASN A 8 -3.15 7.85 -6.82
CA ASN A 8 -4.40 7.13 -7.00
C ASN A 8 -4.24 5.65 -6.61
N PHE A 9 -5.34 4.90 -6.60
CA PHE A 9 -5.33 3.51 -6.17
C PHE A 9 -4.53 2.57 -7.10
N GLU A 10 -4.57 2.82 -8.40
CA GLU A 10 -3.87 2.01 -9.40
C GLU A 10 -2.37 2.19 -9.25
N GLU A 11 -1.90 3.44 -9.15
CA GLU A 11 -0.49 3.76 -8.88
C GLU A 11 -0.01 3.14 -7.56
N LEU A 12 -0.86 3.17 -6.53
CA LEU A 12 -0.53 2.58 -5.23
C LEU A 12 -0.42 1.06 -5.29
N SER A 13 -1.32 0.41 -6.03
CA SER A 13 -1.29 -1.03 -6.26
C SER A 13 -0.09 -1.44 -7.10
N GLU A 14 0.26 -0.66 -8.13
CA GLU A 14 1.44 -0.86 -8.96
C GLU A 14 2.73 -0.73 -8.14
N GLN A 15 2.85 0.30 -7.30
CA GLN A 15 4.02 0.47 -6.43
C GLN A 15 4.16 -0.71 -5.47
N LEU A 16 3.09 -1.18 -4.83
CA LEU A 16 3.15 -2.38 -3.99
C LEU A 16 3.63 -3.61 -4.78
N GLN A 17 3.19 -3.80 -6.02
CA GLN A 17 3.70 -4.88 -6.89
C GLN A 17 5.17 -4.69 -7.30
N GLU A 18 5.66 -3.45 -7.44
CA GLU A 18 7.08 -3.19 -7.68
C GLU A 18 7.94 -3.66 -6.51
N TYR A 19 7.49 -3.44 -5.27
CA TYR A 19 8.15 -4.00 -4.09
C TYR A 19 8.16 -5.53 -4.12
N GLU A 20 7.06 -6.16 -4.53
CA GLU A 20 7.01 -7.62 -4.65
C GLU A 20 8.03 -8.14 -5.67
N ARG A 21 8.13 -7.48 -6.84
CA ARG A 21 9.11 -7.83 -7.87
C ARG A 21 10.55 -7.57 -7.41
N LYS A 22 10.79 -6.45 -6.73
CA LYS A 22 12.13 -6.01 -6.30
C LYS A 22 12.71 -6.94 -5.23
N TYR A 23 11.89 -7.38 -4.27
CA TYR A 23 12.34 -8.17 -3.13
C TYR A 23 12.00 -9.65 -3.24
N GLY A 24 11.17 -10.06 -4.20
CA GLY A 24 10.77 -11.45 -4.39
C GLY A 24 9.79 -11.97 -3.33
N TYR A 25 9.15 -11.09 -2.58
CA TYR A 25 8.15 -11.43 -1.56
C TYR A 25 6.77 -10.96 -2.01
N SER A 26 5.72 -11.72 -1.69
CA SER A 26 4.36 -11.19 -1.83
C SER A 26 4.09 -10.12 -0.77
N THR A 27 3.12 -9.24 -1.03
CA THR A 27 2.64 -8.25 -0.05
C THR A 27 2.21 -8.91 1.26
N ILE A 28 1.68 -10.14 1.20
CA ILE A 28 1.32 -10.93 2.39
C ILE A 28 2.56 -11.25 3.24
N GLU A 29 3.65 -11.64 2.59
CA GLU A 29 4.90 -11.99 3.27
C GLU A 29 5.58 -10.73 3.85
N PHE A 30 5.59 -9.62 3.11
CA PHE A 30 6.00 -8.33 3.66
C PHE A 30 5.18 -7.95 4.89
N TYR A 31 3.87 -8.09 4.83
CA TYR A 31 2.98 -7.76 5.95
C TYR A 31 3.22 -8.65 7.18
N ARG A 32 3.52 -9.94 6.98
CA ARG A 32 3.92 -10.83 8.09
C ARG A 32 5.18 -10.34 8.78
N ARG A 33 6.19 -9.93 8.02
CA ARG A 33 7.46 -9.40 8.56
C ARG A 33 7.29 -8.06 9.24
N TYR A 34 6.48 -7.18 8.66
CA TYR A 34 6.09 -5.92 9.27
C TYR A 34 5.44 -6.13 10.63
N ARG A 35 4.44 -7.03 10.70
CA ARG A 35 3.76 -7.36 11.97
C ARG A 35 4.70 -8.01 12.98
N ALA A 36 5.65 -8.82 12.52
CA ALA A 36 6.64 -9.46 13.37
C ALA A 36 7.74 -8.49 13.86
N GLY A 37 7.79 -7.25 13.36
CA GLY A 37 8.85 -6.30 13.67
C GLY A 37 10.20 -6.71 13.08
N THR A 38 10.21 -7.59 12.07
CA THR A 38 11.42 -8.07 11.39
C THR A 38 11.66 -7.37 10.06
N LEU A 39 10.71 -6.53 9.64
CA LEU A 39 10.90 -5.54 8.60
C LEU A 39 11.79 -4.44 9.21
N GLY A 40 13.11 -4.53 9.00
CA GLY A 40 14.07 -3.60 9.59
C GLY A 40 13.84 -2.14 9.15
N ASP A 41 14.64 -1.23 9.71
CA ASP A 41 14.49 0.22 9.50
C ASP A 41 15.05 0.72 8.14
N ASP A 42 15.00 -0.11 7.11
CA ASP A 42 15.41 0.31 5.77
C ASP A 42 14.36 1.29 5.21
N ASP A 43 14.82 2.44 4.71
CA ASP A 43 13.95 3.51 4.19
C ASP A 43 12.95 3.00 3.14
N ASP A 44 13.35 2.01 2.33
CA ASP A 44 12.51 1.44 1.29
C ASP A 44 11.42 0.53 1.87
N LEU A 45 11.75 -0.23 2.92
CA LEU A 45 10.77 -1.06 3.65
C LEU A 45 9.78 -0.20 4.44
N MET A 46 10.25 0.92 4.99
CA MET A 46 9.42 1.92 5.65
C MET A 46 8.46 2.59 4.67
N MET A 47 8.91 2.86 3.44
CA MET A 47 8.05 3.39 2.37
C MET A 47 6.97 2.37 1.97
N TRP A 48 7.34 1.10 1.78
CA TRP A 48 6.38 0.03 1.52
C TRP A 48 5.30 -0.04 2.62
N ALA A 49 5.68 0.04 3.90
CA ALA A 49 4.74 0.00 5.01
C ALA A 49 3.76 1.17 4.97
N GLY A 50 4.22 2.38 4.61
CA GLY A 50 3.38 3.56 4.42
C GLY A 50 2.37 3.37 3.27
N LEU A 51 2.83 2.88 2.11
CA LEU A 51 1.97 2.59 0.97
C LEU A 51 0.91 1.53 1.30
N TYR A 52 1.31 0.47 2.01
CA TYR A 52 0.40 -0.59 2.43
C TYR A 52 -0.63 -0.09 3.46
N HIS A 53 -0.23 0.79 4.38
CA HIS A 53 -1.17 1.42 5.30
C HIS A 53 -2.21 2.29 4.57
N LEU A 54 -1.77 3.05 3.57
CA LEU A 54 -2.67 3.84 2.73
C LEU A 54 -3.61 2.95 1.89
N TYR A 55 -3.13 1.80 1.39
CA TYR A 55 -3.97 0.80 0.71
C TYR A 55 -5.15 0.34 1.58
N LEU A 56 -4.85 -0.02 2.83
CA LEU A 56 -5.82 -0.56 3.77
C LEU A 56 -6.84 0.49 4.21
N THR A 57 -6.37 1.68 4.57
CA THR A 57 -7.25 2.76 5.09
C THR A 57 -8.14 3.37 4.01
N SER A 58 -7.73 3.31 2.74
CA SER A 58 -8.57 3.76 1.62
C SER A 58 -9.62 2.73 1.19
N HIS A 59 -9.54 1.47 1.62
CA HIS A 59 -10.48 0.42 1.21
C HIS A 59 -11.95 0.72 1.56
N PRO A 60 -12.32 1.10 2.80
CA PRO A 60 -13.72 1.34 3.15
C PRO A 60 -14.35 2.48 2.35
N ILE A 61 -13.58 3.55 2.12
CA ILE A 61 -14.04 4.71 1.34
C ILE A 61 -14.25 4.31 -0.13
N ARG A 62 -13.40 3.44 -0.70
CA ARG A 62 -13.58 2.94 -2.07
C ARG A 62 -14.83 2.07 -2.22
N GLU A 63 -15.08 1.17 -1.27
CA GLU A 63 -16.29 0.34 -1.29
C GLU A 63 -17.54 1.24 -1.24
N PHE A 64 -17.55 2.24 -0.36
CA PHE A 64 -18.63 3.23 -0.30
C PHE A 64 -18.80 4.01 -1.62
N MET A 65 -17.70 4.50 -2.21
CA MET A 65 -17.74 5.21 -3.50
C MET A 65 -18.25 4.34 -4.65
N ARG A 66 -17.91 3.04 -4.64
CA ARG A 66 -18.40 2.08 -5.63
C ARG A 66 -19.90 1.82 -5.46
N GLU A 67 -20.38 1.66 -4.23
CA GLU A 67 -21.80 1.48 -3.94
C GLU A 67 -22.63 2.69 -4.38
N GLU A 68 -22.20 3.92 -4.04
CA GLU A 68 -22.85 5.16 -4.49
C GLU A 68 -22.91 5.28 -6.02
N ALA A 69 -21.81 4.94 -6.71
CA ALA A 69 -21.75 4.99 -8.18
C ALA A 69 -22.63 3.93 -8.89
N LEU A 70 -23.01 2.86 -8.19
CA LEU A 70 -23.92 1.83 -8.71
C LEU A 70 -25.41 2.17 -8.45
N VAL A 71 -25.67 3.10 -7.54
CA VAL A 71 -27.03 3.55 -7.16
C VAL A 71 -27.46 4.82 -7.92
N ALA A 72 -26.50 5.59 -8.45
CA ALA A 72 -26.71 6.78 -9.28
C ALA A 72 -26.94 6.45 -10.77
#